data_AF-A0A0L0GGL7-F1
#
_entry.id   AF-A0A0L0GGL7-F1
#
_cell.length_a   1.000
_cell.length_b   1.000
_cell.length_c   1.000
_cell.angle_alpha   90.00
_cell.angle_beta   90.00
_cell.angle_gamma   90.00
#
_symmetry.space_group_name_H-M   'P 1'
#
loop_
_entity.id
_entity.type
_entity.pdbx_description
1 polymer ?
#
loop_
_entity_poly.entity_id
_entity_poly.type
_entity_poly.pdbx_seq_one_letter_code
_entity_poly.pdbx_strand_id
1 'polypeptide(L)'
;MSCTTAHAHELYQLYASHLIKRDIWDVKRSVMEQRFQFDPFAPQISCAGIHEHHKILDDLGDEMVVINQAYTRLWPAAQRDCTYLTSRRRVDDTDIYAVINYSVNHPDDHIPASFVRASAEVGMVCESVIRPQCTETSLDALTRQDIQTKIYYQAKISPGGWVPAAVVRETSKREYPKFLHQLGKGCTEHFSDRPLDCSTVKKAFESRPPPAE
;
A
#
# COMPACT_ATOMS: atom_id res chain seq x y z
N MET A 1 -18.49 6.97 -16.17
CA MET A 1 -17.30 7.49 -16.86
C MET A 1 -16.36 6.32 -17.06
N SER A 2 -16.05 5.97 -18.31
CA SER A 2 -15.02 4.99 -18.64
C SER A 2 -13.66 5.56 -18.20
N CYS A 3 -12.99 4.89 -17.27
CA CYS A 3 -11.68 5.31 -16.79
C CYS A 3 -10.66 5.08 -17.91
N THR A 4 -10.20 6.16 -18.56
CA THR A 4 -9.07 6.09 -19.49
C THR A 4 -7.76 6.16 -18.67
N THR A 5 -6.66 5.59 -19.18
CA THR A 5 -5.33 5.65 -18.55
C THR A 5 -4.92 7.09 -18.19
N ALA A 6 -5.32 8.08 -19.01
CA ALA A 6 -5.08 9.49 -18.75
C ALA A 6 -5.83 10.02 -17.52
N HIS A 7 -7.11 9.65 -17.35
CA HIS A 7 -7.91 10.05 -16.20
C HIS A 7 -7.43 9.39 -14.90
N ALA A 8 -7.01 8.12 -14.98
CA ALA A 8 -6.34 7.42 -13.90
C ALA A 8 -5.04 8.12 -13.48
N HIS A 9 -4.24 8.58 -14.44
CA HIS A 9 -3.01 9.30 -14.19
C HIS A 9 -3.25 10.66 -13.51
N GLU A 10 -4.24 11.43 -13.95
CA GLU A 10 -4.62 12.70 -13.31
C GLU A 10 -5.09 12.50 -11.86
N LEU A 11 -5.91 11.48 -11.60
CA LEU A 11 -6.36 11.14 -10.25
C LEU A 11 -5.18 10.71 -9.37
N TYR A 12 -4.24 9.94 -9.91
CA TYR A 12 -3.01 9.57 -9.22
C TYR A 12 -2.18 10.81 -8.86
N GLN A 13 -1.92 11.71 -9.80
CA GLN A 13 -1.15 12.94 -9.54
C GLN A 13 -1.83 13.84 -8.51
N LEU A 14 -3.16 13.95 -8.56
CA LEU A 14 -3.93 14.69 -7.57
C LEU A 14 -3.85 14.02 -6.19
N TYR A 15 -3.98 12.70 -6.10
CA TYR A 15 -4.00 11.97 -4.83
C TYR A 15 -2.60 11.86 -4.21
N ALA A 16 -1.58 11.56 -5.02
CA ALA A 16 -0.18 11.58 -4.61
C ALA A 16 0.23 12.98 -4.14
N SER A 17 -0.14 14.04 -4.87
CA SER A 17 0.13 15.40 -4.41
C SER A 17 -0.64 15.78 -3.15
N HIS A 18 -1.85 15.27 -2.90
CA HIS A 18 -2.58 15.51 -1.65
C HIS A 18 -1.99 14.72 -0.46
N LEU A 19 -1.56 13.48 -0.66
CA LEU A 19 -0.86 12.68 0.36
C LEU A 19 0.51 13.25 0.71
N ILE A 20 1.21 13.83 -0.28
CA ILE A 20 2.54 14.45 -0.10
C ILE A 20 2.42 15.87 0.48
N LYS A 21 1.41 16.67 0.08
CA LYS A 21 1.23 18.07 0.54
C LYS A 21 0.52 18.24 1.86
N ARG A 22 -0.30 17.28 2.28
CA ARG A 22 -0.82 17.27 3.66
C ARG A 22 0.31 16.76 4.53
N ASP A 23 0.98 17.67 5.21
CA ASP A 23 1.99 17.37 6.22
C ASP A 23 1.61 16.08 6.96
N ILE A 24 2.45 15.06 6.76
CA ILE A 24 2.33 13.68 7.26
C ILE A 24 2.24 13.63 8.82
N TRP A 25 2.31 14.79 9.47
CA TRP A 25 2.34 15.02 10.90
C TRP A 25 0.99 14.98 11.62
N ASP A 26 -0.14 15.08 10.93
CA ASP A 26 -1.46 15.21 11.59
C ASP A 26 -2.29 13.91 11.68
N VAL A 27 -1.74 12.77 11.27
CA VAL A 27 -2.34 11.46 11.52
C VAL A 27 -1.78 10.91 12.83
N LYS A 28 -2.55 11.07 13.89
CA LYS A 28 -2.28 10.55 15.24
C LYS A 28 -1.59 9.17 15.23
N ARG A 29 -0.36 9.17 15.74
CA ARG A 29 0.49 8.05 16.17
C ARG A 29 -0.24 6.71 16.31
N SER A 30 0.07 5.80 15.40
CA SER A 30 0.50 4.45 15.77
C SER A 30 1.79 4.15 15.00
N VAL A 31 2.91 4.50 15.61
CA VAL A 31 4.24 4.14 15.11
C VAL A 31 4.37 2.62 15.26
N MET A 32 4.23 1.89 14.16
CA MET A 32 4.76 0.53 14.04
C MET A 32 5.91 0.57 13.02
N GLU A 33 7.13 0.48 13.54
CA GLU A 33 8.38 0.52 12.80
C GLU A 33 8.69 -0.85 12.16
N GLN A 34 8.20 -1.16 10.96
CA GLN A 34 8.61 -2.40 10.27
C GLN A 34 8.73 -2.23 8.73
N ARG A 35 9.61 -3.07 8.16
CA ARG A 35 10.49 -2.91 6.99
C ARG A 35 9.94 -3.42 5.61
N PHE A 36 9.32 -2.68 4.68
CA PHE A 36 8.84 -3.31 3.42
C PHE A 36 9.20 -2.60 2.10
N GLN A 37 9.69 -3.39 1.14
CA GLN A 37 9.66 -3.14 -0.30
C GLN A 37 8.47 -3.95 -0.87
N PHE A 38 7.58 -3.32 -1.65
CA PHE A 38 6.31 -3.92 -2.13
C PHE A 38 6.38 -4.25 -3.63
N ASP A 39 5.98 -5.48 -3.96
CA ASP A 39 5.79 -5.97 -5.32
C ASP A 39 4.31 -6.37 -5.50
N PRO A 40 3.54 -5.69 -6.37
CA PRO A 40 2.14 -6.02 -6.67
C PRO A 40 1.99 -7.36 -7.40
N PHE A 41 3.09 -7.97 -7.87
CA PHE A 41 3.11 -9.25 -8.58
C PHE A 41 3.69 -10.41 -7.75
N ALA A 42 4.22 -10.14 -6.55
CA ALA A 42 4.60 -11.16 -5.58
C ALA A 42 3.33 -11.81 -4.96
N PRO A 43 3.40 -13.06 -4.46
CA PRO A 43 2.23 -13.74 -3.87
C PRO A 43 1.57 -12.81 -2.86
N GLN A 44 0.35 -12.36 -3.17
CA GLN A 44 -0.39 -11.36 -2.41
C GLN A 44 -0.20 -11.61 -0.91
N ILE A 45 0.57 -10.74 -0.26
CA ILE A 45 0.56 -10.66 1.21
C ILE A 45 -0.74 -9.95 1.58
N SER A 46 -1.82 -10.68 1.36
CA SER A 46 -3.16 -10.27 1.69
C SER A 46 -3.28 -10.26 3.20
N CYS A 47 -4.16 -9.42 3.70
CA CYS A 47 -4.90 -9.74 4.91
C CYS A 47 -5.62 -11.07 4.65
N ALA A 48 -4.96 -12.21 4.84
CA ALA A 48 -5.42 -13.53 4.39
C ALA A 48 -6.74 -14.00 5.03
N GLY A 49 -7.39 -13.16 5.84
CA GLY A 49 -8.71 -13.39 6.42
C GLY A 49 -9.85 -12.49 5.90
N ILE A 50 -9.58 -11.46 5.08
CA ILE A 50 -10.64 -10.58 4.54
C ILE A 50 -10.79 -10.63 3.02
N HIS A 51 -9.94 -11.36 2.30
CA HIS A 51 -10.04 -11.50 0.84
C HIS A 51 -10.53 -12.92 0.51
N GLU A 52 -11.54 -13.03 -0.36
CA GLU A 52 -11.99 -14.34 -0.86
C GLU A 52 -11.46 -14.63 -2.26
N HIS A 53 -11.71 -13.71 -3.20
CA HIS A 53 -11.24 -13.82 -4.57
C HIS A 53 -11.05 -12.44 -5.19
N HIS A 54 -10.22 -12.36 -6.22
CA HIS A 54 -10.04 -11.15 -7.02
C HIS A 54 -10.01 -11.49 -8.50
N LYS A 55 -10.39 -10.53 -9.32
CA LYS A 55 -10.33 -10.59 -10.78
C LYS A 55 -9.65 -9.33 -11.27
N ILE A 56 -8.58 -9.49 -12.05
CA ILE A 56 -8.01 -8.38 -12.83
C ILE A 56 -9.01 -8.09 -13.96
N LEU A 57 -9.55 -6.89 -13.97
CA LEU A 57 -10.50 -6.42 -14.99
C LEU A 57 -9.78 -5.76 -16.16
N ASP A 58 -8.69 -5.06 -15.89
CA ASP A 58 -7.89 -4.38 -16.91
C ASP A 58 -6.44 -4.26 -16.48
N ASP A 59 -5.52 -4.35 -17.44
CA ASP A 59 -4.10 -4.05 -17.27
C ASP A 59 -3.79 -2.81 -18.10
N LEU A 60 -3.62 -1.68 -17.41
CA LEU A 60 -3.45 -0.39 -18.05
C LEU A 60 -1.98 -0.11 -18.40
N GLY A 61 -1.08 -1.05 -18.12
CA GLY A 61 0.36 -0.84 -18.21
C GLY A 61 0.89 0.10 -17.12
N ASP A 62 2.18 0.40 -17.19
CA ASP A 62 2.88 1.31 -16.28
C ASP A 62 2.62 1.07 -14.77
N GLU A 63 2.61 -0.21 -14.38
CA GLU A 63 2.35 -0.65 -12.99
C GLU A 63 0.95 -0.28 -12.46
N MET A 64 -0.02 -0.10 -13.36
CA MET A 64 -1.41 0.18 -13.05
C MET A 64 -2.33 -0.95 -13.52
N VAL A 65 -3.15 -1.47 -12.61
CA VAL A 65 -4.15 -2.50 -12.94
C VAL A 65 -5.49 -2.17 -12.28
N VAL A 66 -6.58 -2.55 -12.93
CA VAL A 66 -7.94 -2.46 -12.36
C VAL A 66 -8.32 -3.83 -11.83
N ILE A 67 -8.68 -3.90 -10.56
CA ILE A 67 -9.03 -5.14 -9.87
C ILE A 67 -10.44 -5.00 -9.29
N ASN A 68 -11.28 -6.02 -9.50
CA ASN A 68 -12.44 -6.27 -8.66
C ASN A 68 -12.08 -7.31 -7.60
N GLN A 69 -12.38 -6.99 -6.35
CA GLN A 69 -12.03 -7.83 -5.21
C GLN A 69 -13.24 -8.06 -4.31
N ALA A 70 -13.53 -9.33 -4.04
CA ALA A 70 -14.52 -9.75 -3.07
C ALA A 70 -13.91 -9.91 -1.68
N TYR A 71 -14.61 -9.37 -0.67
CA TYR A 71 -14.20 -9.45 0.73
C TYR A 71 -14.98 -10.51 1.49
N THR A 72 -14.35 -11.09 2.51
CA THR A 72 -15.00 -11.96 3.48
C THR A 72 -16.19 -11.26 4.11
N ARG A 73 -17.32 -11.97 4.21
CA ARG A 73 -18.56 -11.42 4.76
C ARG A 73 -18.40 -11.00 6.23
N LEU A 74 -18.74 -9.74 6.53
CA LEU A 74 -18.89 -9.23 7.90
C LEU A 74 -20.34 -9.37 8.36
N TRP A 75 -20.65 -10.48 9.04
CA TRP A 75 -21.99 -10.71 9.61
C TRP A 75 -22.34 -9.62 10.65
N PRO A 76 -23.60 -9.13 10.71
CA PRO A 76 -24.81 -9.58 9.99
C PRO A 76 -24.98 -8.97 8.59
N ALA A 77 -24.05 -8.15 8.14
CA ALA A 77 -24.23 -7.38 6.93
C ALA A 77 -23.94 -8.22 5.65
N ALA A 78 -24.38 -7.71 4.50
CA ALA A 78 -24.19 -8.36 3.21
C ALA A 78 -22.69 -8.50 2.85
N GLN A 79 -22.36 -9.32 1.86
CA GLN A 79 -20.98 -9.40 1.39
C GLN A 79 -20.62 -8.16 0.57
N ARG A 80 -19.33 -7.80 0.52
CA ARG A 80 -18.85 -6.63 -0.21
C ARG A 80 -17.86 -7.03 -1.27
N ASP A 81 -17.91 -6.32 -2.38
CA ASP A 81 -16.81 -6.23 -3.33
C ASP A 81 -16.34 -4.77 -3.44
N CYS A 82 -15.15 -4.57 -3.99
CA CYS A 82 -14.66 -3.25 -4.39
C CYS A 82 -13.93 -3.40 -5.72
N THR A 83 -14.28 -2.53 -6.66
CA THR A 83 -13.52 -2.33 -7.89
C THR A 83 -12.66 -1.11 -7.72
N TYR A 84 -11.35 -1.29 -7.83
CA TYR A 84 -10.38 -0.22 -7.67
C TYR A 84 -9.23 -0.35 -8.67
N LEU A 85 -8.75 0.80 -9.11
CA LEU A 85 -7.45 0.94 -9.74
C LEU A 85 -6.39 0.81 -8.64
N THR A 86 -5.39 -0.04 -8.83
CA THR A 86 -4.15 -0.01 -8.04
C THR A 86 -3.01 0.43 -8.93
N SER A 87 -2.19 1.34 -8.41
CA SER A 87 -1.02 1.88 -9.11
C SER A 87 0.17 1.87 -8.15
N ARG A 88 1.28 1.27 -8.57
CA ARG A 88 2.59 1.43 -7.92
C ARG A 88 3.38 2.49 -8.66
N ARG A 89 4.09 3.36 -7.92
CA ARG A 89 5.05 4.31 -8.48
C ARG A 89 6.16 4.62 -7.49
N ARG A 90 7.33 4.95 -8.03
CA ARG A 90 8.39 5.67 -7.30
C ARG A 90 8.09 7.17 -7.36
N VAL A 91 8.30 7.89 -6.28
CA VAL A 91 8.28 9.36 -6.29
C VAL A 91 9.61 9.85 -6.86
N ASP A 92 9.55 10.69 -7.89
CA ASP A 92 10.72 11.11 -8.67
C ASP A 92 11.84 11.64 -7.79
N ASP A 93 13.07 11.22 -8.08
CA ASP A 93 14.30 11.60 -7.37
C ASP A 93 14.33 11.32 -5.86
N THR A 94 13.46 10.43 -5.36
CA THR A 94 13.45 10.02 -3.95
C THR A 94 13.63 8.51 -3.77
N ASP A 95 13.77 8.09 -2.51
CA ASP A 95 13.73 6.69 -2.07
C ASP A 95 12.32 6.30 -1.56
N ILE A 96 11.30 6.99 -2.06
CA ILE A 96 9.90 6.81 -1.68
C ILE A 96 9.15 6.07 -2.79
N TYR A 97 8.44 5.02 -2.39
CA TYR A 97 7.50 4.29 -3.23
C TYR A 97 6.08 4.48 -2.70
N ALA A 98 5.12 4.64 -3.60
CA ALA A 98 3.72 4.73 -3.26
C ALA A 98 2.91 3.67 -4.00
N VAL A 99 1.94 3.10 -3.29
CA VAL A 99 0.89 2.25 -3.85
C VAL A 99 -0.44 2.89 -3.50
N ILE A 100 -1.21 3.25 -4.52
CA ILE A 100 -2.50 3.90 -4.36
C ILE A 100 -3.57 2.97 -4.92
N ASN A 101 -4.60 2.72 -4.11
CA ASN A 101 -5.80 2.03 -4.53
C ASN A 101 -6.98 3.00 -4.46
N TYR A 102 -7.65 3.22 -5.59
CA TYR A 102 -8.77 4.14 -5.68
C TYR A 102 -9.94 3.50 -6.42
N SER A 103 -11.14 3.56 -5.83
CA SER A 103 -12.32 2.97 -6.45
C SER A 103 -12.66 3.60 -7.80
N VAL A 104 -12.93 2.74 -8.78
CA VAL A 104 -13.29 3.15 -10.14
C VAL A 104 -14.51 2.36 -10.60
N ASN A 105 -15.22 2.93 -11.58
CA ASN A 105 -16.24 2.19 -12.32
C ASN A 105 -15.57 1.56 -13.55
N HIS A 106 -15.85 0.29 -13.81
CA HIS A 106 -15.33 -0.43 -14.97
C HIS A 106 -16.48 -1.06 -15.78
N PRO A 107 -16.47 -1.05 -17.13
CA PRO A 107 -17.57 -1.60 -17.92
C PRO A 107 -17.84 -3.09 -17.69
N ASP A 108 -16.79 -3.88 -17.51
CA ASP A 108 -16.89 -5.34 -17.27
C ASP A 108 -17.15 -5.71 -15.81
N ASP A 109 -17.45 -4.71 -14.98
CA ASP A 109 -17.68 -4.87 -13.57
C ASP A 109 -19.10 -5.35 -13.28
N HIS A 110 -19.24 -6.65 -13.06
CA HIS A 110 -20.52 -7.28 -12.78
C HIS A 110 -20.64 -7.56 -11.28
N ILE A 111 -21.43 -6.75 -10.57
CA ILE A 111 -21.73 -6.95 -9.15
C ILE A 111 -22.75 -8.10 -9.02
N PRO A 112 -22.44 -9.21 -8.33
CA PRO A 112 -23.45 -10.20 -7.99
C PRO A 112 -24.56 -9.58 -7.14
N ALA A 113 -25.82 -9.93 -7.37
CA ALA A 113 -26.96 -9.33 -6.64
C ALA A 113 -26.90 -9.51 -5.11
N SER A 114 -26.10 -10.48 -4.61
CA SER A 114 -25.87 -10.73 -3.18
C SER A 114 -24.81 -9.82 -2.54
N PHE A 115 -24.12 -9.01 -3.33
CA PHE A 115 -23.03 -8.14 -2.90
C PHE A 115 -23.47 -6.68 -2.84
N VAL A 116 -22.85 -5.93 -1.92
CA VAL A 116 -22.94 -4.48 -1.83
C VAL A 116 -21.59 -3.90 -2.23
N ARG A 117 -21.59 -2.96 -3.18
CA ARG A 117 -20.37 -2.31 -3.64
C ARG A 117 -19.80 -1.38 -2.58
N ALA A 118 -18.63 -1.71 -2.04
CA ALA A 118 -17.83 -0.79 -1.23
C ALA A 118 -17.02 0.16 -2.13
N SER A 119 -16.57 1.28 -1.54
CA SER A 119 -15.57 2.14 -2.15
C SER A 119 -14.36 2.32 -1.23
N ALA A 120 -13.17 2.43 -1.80
CA ALA A 120 -11.91 2.52 -1.10
C ALA A 120 -11.02 3.60 -1.73
N GLU A 121 -10.44 4.42 -0.86
CA GLU A 121 -9.33 5.32 -1.15
C GLU A 121 -8.21 4.93 -0.18
N VAL A 122 -7.23 4.18 -0.66
CA VAL A 122 -6.16 3.61 0.16
C VAL A 122 -4.82 4.04 -0.40
N GLY A 123 -3.92 4.47 0.48
CA GLY A 123 -2.56 4.82 0.12
C GLY A 123 -1.58 4.11 1.06
N MET A 124 -0.52 3.56 0.48
CA MET A 124 0.65 3.10 1.19
C MET A 124 1.86 3.81 0.63
N VAL A 125 2.59 4.51 1.49
CA VAL A 125 3.84 5.17 1.13
C VAL A 125 4.96 4.53 1.95
N CYS A 126 6.00 4.08 1.26
CA CYS A 126 7.17 3.43 1.82
C CYS A 126 8.40 4.29 1.56
N GLU A 127 9.05 4.79 2.60
CA GLU A 127 10.30 5.53 2.52
C GLU A 127 11.45 4.66 3.02
N SER A 128 12.46 4.42 2.18
CA SER A 128 13.67 3.74 2.62
C SER A 128 14.62 4.74 3.28
N VAL A 129 15.14 4.38 4.44
CA VAL A 129 16.06 5.20 5.23
C VAL A 129 17.26 4.37 5.69
N ILE A 130 18.42 5.02 5.76
CA ILE A 130 19.58 4.47 6.45
C ILE A 130 19.36 4.63 7.96
N ARG A 131 19.63 3.56 8.71
CA ARG A 131 19.50 3.57 10.16
C ARG A 131 20.57 4.46 10.79
N PRO A 132 20.26 5.15 11.89
CA PRO A 132 21.23 6.03 12.55
C PRO A 132 22.54 5.35 12.96
N GLN A 133 22.49 4.06 13.31
CA GLN A 133 23.65 3.26 13.72
C GLN A 133 24.50 2.73 12.56
N CYS A 134 24.10 2.92 11.31
CA CYS A 134 24.87 2.45 10.16
C CYS A 134 26.17 3.24 10.05
N THR A 135 27.30 2.54 10.08
CA THR A 135 28.64 3.12 9.94
C THR A 135 29.22 2.97 8.54
N GLU A 136 28.53 2.25 7.65
CA GLU A 136 29.02 1.94 6.31
C GLU A 136 29.22 3.21 5.48
N THR A 137 30.37 3.30 4.82
CA THR A 137 30.80 4.46 4.02
C THR A 137 30.64 4.24 2.53
N SER A 138 30.33 3.00 2.11
CA SER A 138 30.03 2.65 0.72
C SER A 138 28.61 2.09 0.61
N LEU A 139 27.92 2.46 -0.48
CA LEU A 139 26.57 1.96 -0.79
C LEU A 139 26.56 0.43 -1.00
N ASP A 140 27.63 -0.12 -1.57
CA ASP A 140 27.75 -1.56 -1.86
C ASP A 140 28.04 -2.40 -0.61
N ALA A 141 28.48 -1.77 0.48
CA ALA A 141 28.74 -2.43 1.76
C ALA A 141 27.49 -2.51 2.65
N LEU A 142 26.40 -1.84 2.27
CA LEU A 142 25.16 -1.85 3.04
C LEU A 142 24.59 -3.25 3.18
N THR A 143 24.17 -3.56 4.40
CA THR A 143 23.43 -4.78 4.69
C THR A 143 21.96 -4.47 4.98
N ARG A 144 21.12 -5.50 5.01
CA ARG A 144 19.71 -5.35 5.44
C ARG A 144 19.57 -4.86 6.89
N GLN A 145 20.62 -4.96 7.70
CA GLN A 145 20.62 -4.46 9.08
C GLN A 145 20.85 -2.95 9.16
N ASP A 146 21.38 -2.34 8.10
CA ASP A 146 21.68 -0.90 8.00
C ASP A 146 20.51 -0.09 7.47
N ILE A 147 19.51 -0.75 6.90
CA ILE A 147 18.38 -0.12 6.22
C ILE A 147 17.09 -0.33 7.02
N GLN A 148 16.20 0.63 6.93
CA GLN A 148 14.84 0.55 7.44
C GLN A 148 13.89 1.14 6.41
N THR A 149 12.68 0.58 6.33
CA THR A 149 11.60 1.22 5.59
C THR A 149 10.60 1.79 6.60
N LYS A 150 10.23 3.05 6.43
CA LYS A 150 9.09 3.66 7.12
C LYS A 150 7.86 3.52 6.25
N ILE A 151 6.73 3.18 6.86
CA ILE A 151 5.50 2.89 6.14
C ILE A 151 4.39 3.78 6.68
N TYR A 152 3.80 4.52 5.77
CA TYR A 152 2.66 5.38 6.01
C TYR A 152 1.47 4.75 5.30
N TYR A 153 0.50 4.31 6.07
CA TYR A 153 -0.68 3.63 5.55
C TYR A 153 -1.94 4.41 5.92
N GLN A 154 -2.76 4.73 4.92
CA GLN A 154 -4.05 5.37 5.09
C GLN A 154 -5.11 4.59 4.30
N ALA A 155 -6.26 4.38 4.91
CA ALA A 155 -7.41 3.77 4.26
C ALA A 155 -8.70 4.51 4.63
N LYS A 156 -9.39 5.03 3.62
CA LYS A 156 -10.73 5.58 3.71
C LYS A 156 -11.66 4.66 2.95
N ILE A 157 -12.52 3.96 3.69
CA ILE A 157 -13.41 2.93 3.14
C ILE A 157 -14.85 3.34 3.40
N SER A 158 -15.65 3.38 2.35
CA SER A 158 -17.11 3.42 2.44
C SER A 158 -17.66 2.01 2.24
N PRO A 159 -18.48 1.48 3.16
CA PRO A 159 -19.07 0.16 3.01
C PRO A 159 -20.19 0.11 1.94
N GLY A 160 -20.58 1.26 1.37
CA GLY A 160 -21.60 1.38 0.30
C GLY A 160 -23.04 1.09 0.72
N GLY A 161 -23.24 0.51 1.91
CA GLY A 161 -24.54 0.21 2.47
C GLY A 161 -24.44 -0.09 3.96
N TRP A 162 -25.52 -0.61 4.53
CA TRP A 162 -25.62 -0.78 5.98
C TRP A 162 -24.62 -1.78 6.54
N VAL A 163 -23.87 -1.36 7.56
CA VAL A 163 -23.03 -2.21 8.43
C VAL A 163 -23.14 -1.67 9.85
N PRO A 164 -23.26 -2.52 10.89
CA PRO A 164 -23.20 -2.04 12.26
C PRO A 164 -21.87 -1.34 12.55
N ALA A 165 -21.92 -0.12 13.09
CA ALA A 165 -20.71 0.66 13.39
C ALA A 165 -19.76 -0.07 14.37
N ALA A 166 -20.30 -0.86 15.30
CA ALA A 166 -19.50 -1.69 16.20
C ALA A 166 -18.67 -2.74 15.44
N VAL A 167 -19.29 -3.44 14.48
CA VAL A 167 -18.63 -4.45 13.64
C VAL A 167 -17.53 -3.81 12.78
N VAL A 168 -17.78 -2.65 12.16
CA VAL A 168 -16.77 -1.91 11.40
C VAL A 168 -15.59 -1.57 12.28
N ARG A 169 -15.85 -1.02 13.48
CA ARG A 169 -14.81 -0.58 14.41
C ARG A 169 -13.96 -1.74 14.92
N GLU A 170 -14.59 -2.84 15.35
CA GLU A 170 -13.88 -4.01 15.87
C GLU A 170 -13.06 -4.70 14.80
N THR A 171 -13.64 -4.87 13.60
CA THR A 171 -12.93 -5.43 12.45
C THR A 171 -11.74 -4.55 12.08
N SER A 172 -11.92 -3.24 11.98
CA SER A 172 -10.83 -2.31 11.65
C SER A 172 -9.70 -2.36 12.69
N LYS A 173 -10.05 -2.33 13.98
CA LYS A 173 -9.06 -2.41 15.08
C LYS A 173 -8.23 -3.70 15.03
N ARG A 174 -8.81 -4.80 14.53
CA ARG A 174 -8.15 -6.11 14.44
C ARG A 174 -7.37 -6.29 13.15
N GLU A 175 -7.98 -6.00 12.01
CA GLU A 175 -7.45 -6.36 10.70
C GLU A 175 -6.36 -5.40 10.20
N TYR A 176 -6.43 -4.09 10.49
CA TYR A 176 -5.38 -3.17 10.05
C TYR A 176 -4.00 -3.46 10.68
N PRO A 177 -3.87 -3.64 12.01
CA PRO A 177 -2.58 -3.99 12.59
C PRO A 177 -2.09 -5.37 12.15
N LYS A 178 -3.01 -6.34 12.03
CA LYS A 178 -2.70 -7.69 11.54
C LYS A 178 -2.15 -7.65 10.11
N PHE A 179 -2.77 -6.87 9.22
CA PHE A 179 -2.31 -6.65 7.86
C PHE A 179 -0.88 -6.12 7.82
N LEU A 180 -0.63 -4.99 8.49
CA LEU A 180 0.68 -4.34 8.45
C LEU A 180 1.78 -5.24 9.03
N HIS A 181 1.46 -6.01 10.08
CA HIS A 181 2.38 -6.98 10.65
C HIS A 181 2.63 -8.20 9.74
N GLN A 182 1.62 -8.65 8.99
CA GLN A 182 1.77 -9.75 8.03
C GLN A 182 2.53 -9.30 6.78
N LEU A 183 2.24 -8.11 6.26
CA LEU A 183 2.92 -7.48 5.12
C LEU A 183 4.43 -7.43 5.32
N GLY A 184 4.85 -6.66 6.31
CA GLY A 184 5.40 -7.28 7.47
C GLY A 184 6.57 -8.26 7.35
N LYS A 185 6.37 -9.23 8.22
CA LYS A 185 6.98 -10.53 8.18
C LYS A 185 7.12 -11.08 6.74
N GLY A 186 6.06 -11.00 5.93
CA GLY A 186 6.02 -11.55 4.58
C GLY A 186 7.12 -11.02 3.65
N CYS A 187 7.31 -9.71 3.54
CA CYS A 187 8.39 -9.19 2.69
C CYS A 187 9.77 -9.51 3.30
N THR A 188 9.91 -9.46 4.63
CA THR A 188 11.21 -9.79 5.25
C THR A 188 11.62 -11.23 4.94
N GLU A 189 10.68 -12.17 5.01
CA GLU A 189 10.90 -13.57 4.65
C GLU A 189 11.17 -13.72 3.15
N HIS A 190 10.34 -13.10 2.31
CA HIS A 190 10.43 -13.20 0.84
C HIS A 190 11.72 -12.64 0.23
N PHE A 191 12.31 -11.62 0.84
CA PHE A 191 13.53 -10.98 0.37
C PHE A 191 14.78 -11.38 1.17
N SER A 192 14.64 -12.28 2.15
CA SER A 192 15.75 -12.64 3.05
C SER A 192 16.97 -13.23 2.33
N ASP A 193 16.72 -14.02 1.29
CA ASP A 193 17.69 -14.72 0.45
C ASP A 193 18.04 -13.99 -0.85
N ARG A 194 17.34 -12.89 -1.15
CA ARG A 194 17.56 -12.10 -2.37
C ARG A 194 18.70 -11.09 -2.18
N PRO A 195 19.39 -10.67 -3.24
CA PRO A 195 20.30 -9.52 -3.16
C PRO A 195 19.58 -8.26 -2.67
N LEU A 196 20.31 -7.41 -1.94
CA LEU A 196 19.81 -6.09 -1.56
C LEU A 196 19.90 -5.17 -2.78
N ASP A 197 18.79 -4.54 -3.13
CA ASP A 197 18.76 -3.50 -4.15
C ASP A 197 19.07 -2.13 -3.50
N CYS A 198 20.34 -1.71 -3.55
CA CYS A 198 20.75 -0.44 -2.98
C CYS A 198 20.24 0.79 -3.76
N SER A 199 19.64 0.61 -4.96
CA SER A 199 19.08 1.72 -5.73
C SER A 199 17.85 2.36 -5.05
N THR A 200 17.23 1.65 -4.11
CA THR A 200 16.07 2.13 -3.35
C THR A 200 16.43 2.91 -2.10
N VAL A 201 17.73 3.03 -1.76
CA VAL A 201 18.20 3.74 -0.56
C VAL A 201 19.34 4.72 -0.87
N LYS A 202 19.61 4.93 -2.16
CA LYS A 202 20.73 5.73 -2.63
C LYS A 202 20.65 7.18 -2.16
N LYS A 203 19.47 7.80 -2.26
CA LYS A 203 19.27 9.21 -1.86
C LYS A 203 19.40 9.39 -0.35
N ALA A 204 18.83 8.47 0.42
CA ALA A 204 18.94 8.44 1.86
C ALA A 204 20.41 8.30 2.29
N PHE A 205 21.17 7.43 1.63
CA PHE A 205 22.61 7.26 1.87
C PHE A 205 23.41 8.53 1.55
N GLU A 206 23.20 9.11 0.37
CA GLU A 206 23.88 10.35 -0.08
C GLU A 206 23.57 11.56 0.82
N SER A 207 22.37 11.60 1.41
CA SER A 207 21.92 12.68 2.29
C SER A 207 22.40 12.56 3.74
N ARG A 208 23.05 11.45 4.12
CA ARG A 208 23.46 11.21 5.51
C ARG A 208 24.58 12.18 5.90
N PRO A 209 24.54 12.78 7.10
CA PRO A 209 25.70 13.50 7.62
C PRO A 209 26.92 12.56 7.68
N PRO A 210 28.14 13.08 7.46
CA PRO A 210 29.35 12.28 7.64
C PRO A 210 29.41 11.73 9.08
N PRO A 211 30.03 10.55 9.29
CA PRO A 211 30.25 10.03 10.63
C PRO A 211 30.94 11.08 11.49
N ALA A 212 30.51 11.24 12.74
CA ALA A 212 31.23 12.09 13.68
C ALA A 212 32.62 11.48 13.93
N GLU A 213 33.67 12.30 13.80
CA GLU A 213 35.06 11.95 14.09
C GLU A 213 35.30 11.58 15.57
#